data_AF-R7UPF9-F1
#
_entry.id   AF-R7UPF9-F1
#
_cell.length_a   1.000
_cell.length_b   1.000
_cell.length_c   1.000
_cell.angle_alpha   90.00
_cell.angle_beta   90.00
_cell.angle_gamma   90.00
#
_symmetry.space_group_name_H-M   'P 1'
#
loop_
_entity.id
_entity.type
_entity.pdbx_description
1 polymer ?
#
loop_
_entity_poly.entity_id
_entity_poly.type
_entity_poly.pdbx_seq_one_letter_code
_entity_poly.pdbx_strand_id
1 'polypeptide(L)'
;EDVSLTLEVLKNITELHPEFIGHKRISYTSRSQPFATLEGDMNNTRMLHELWPDHVVGYDIVGHEDAGNSHLYYIAEFLKQYNAKTEKSNLDFYFHTSETKWTDDLSASQNELSDPVGASQNIYEAVLLGAKRIGHGTGYLKHPYLLQLIDERNIAVEVCPVSGMVLGYFPDLRSHPAIFHFRNGGKVVIGSDDAGSFGFDHFTVDWYDVFMSWGLDLKDLKQLALNSLQYSAMDESEKTEAINNKWTPLWNAYIADT
;
A
#
# COMPACT_ATOMS: atom_id res chain seq x y z
N GLU A 1 11.92 5.96 -14.99
CA GLU A 1 12.98 4.97 -14.72
C GLU A 1 12.90 3.81 -15.69
N ASP A 2 14.06 3.27 -16.06
CA ASP A 2 14.21 2.18 -17.03
C ASP A 2 13.87 0.83 -16.40
N VAL A 3 12.75 0.24 -16.82
CA VAL A 3 12.31 -1.08 -16.37
C VAL A 3 13.33 -2.16 -16.74
N SER A 4 14.00 -2.02 -17.89
CA SER A 4 14.96 -3.03 -18.38
C SER A 4 16.17 -3.15 -17.46
N LEU A 5 16.72 -2.00 -17.03
CA LEU A 5 17.84 -1.97 -16.08
C LEU A 5 17.44 -2.58 -14.73
N THR A 6 16.22 -2.28 -14.26
CA THR A 6 15.69 -2.85 -13.01
C THR A 6 15.63 -4.38 -13.09
N LEU A 7 15.11 -4.92 -14.20
CA LEU A 7 15.03 -6.37 -14.42
C LEU A 7 16.41 -7.04 -14.52
N GLU A 8 17.40 -6.37 -15.12
CA GLU A 8 18.78 -6.87 -15.15
C GLU A 8 19.38 -6.97 -13.74
N VAL A 9 19.20 -5.95 -12.91
CA VAL A 9 19.66 -5.96 -11.52
C VAL A 9 18.95 -7.05 -10.71
N LEU A 10 17.63 -7.20 -10.87
CA LEU A 10 16.85 -8.23 -10.16
C LEU A 10 17.25 -9.65 -10.57
N LYS A 11 17.61 -9.86 -11.84
CA LYS A 11 18.15 -11.13 -12.30
C LYS A 11 19.44 -11.47 -11.56
N ASN A 12 20.37 -10.52 -11.46
CA ASN A 12 21.62 -10.72 -10.73
C ASN A 12 21.39 -10.99 -9.24
N ILE A 13 20.46 -10.27 -8.60
CA ILE A 13 20.09 -10.53 -7.19
C ILE A 13 19.54 -11.94 -7.03
N THR A 14 18.61 -12.36 -7.89
CA THR A 14 17.96 -13.68 -7.80
C THR A 14 18.97 -14.82 -8.02
N GLU A 15 19.97 -14.63 -8.89
CA GLU A 15 21.05 -15.60 -9.09
C GLU A 15 21.96 -15.73 -7.86
N LEU A 16 22.21 -14.61 -7.15
CA LEU A 16 23.03 -14.58 -5.93
C LEU A 16 22.26 -14.98 -4.67
N HIS A 17 20.94 -14.77 -4.65
CA HIS A 17 20.04 -14.93 -3.52
C HIS A 17 18.77 -15.69 -3.94
N PRO A 18 18.82 -17.02 -4.09
CA PRO A 18 17.66 -17.82 -4.54
C PRO A 18 16.43 -17.73 -3.63
N GLU A 19 16.64 -17.39 -2.35
CA GLU A 19 15.59 -17.11 -1.35
C GLU A 19 14.83 -15.81 -1.63
N PHE A 20 15.43 -14.87 -2.37
CA PHE A 20 14.76 -13.65 -2.78
C PHE A 20 13.57 -14.01 -3.67
N ILE A 21 12.37 -13.53 -3.30
CA ILE A 21 11.13 -13.87 -4.01
C ILE A 21 11.07 -13.11 -5.33
N GLY A 22 11.28 -11.80 -5.29
CA GLY A 22 11.19 -10.93 -6.45
C GLY A 22 10.82 -9.49 -6.05
N HIS A 23 10.56 -8.68 -7.07
CA HIS A 23 10.17 -7.29 -6.92
C HIS A 23 9.13 -6.93 -7.97
N LYS A 24 8.10 -6.19 -7.54
CA LYS A 24 7.06 -5.62 -8.38
C LYS A 24 7.01 -4.12 -8.16
N ARG A 25 6.74 -3.38 -9.23
CA ARG A 25 6.72 -1.93 -9.29
C ARG A 25 5.28 -1.42 -9.34
N ILE A 26 4.98 -0.52 -8.42
CA ILE A 26 3.81 0.34 -8.49
C ILE A 26 4.31 1.70 -8.98
N SER A 27 3.76 2.20 -10.08
CA SER A 27 4.08 3.55 -10.56
C SER A 27 3.20 4.57 -9.84
N TYR A 28 3.59 5.84 -9.85
CA TYR A 28 2.84 6.85 -9.12
C TYR A 28 2.93 8.21 -9.79
N THR A 29 2.03 9.10 -9.39
CA THR A 29 2.17 10.55 -9.58
C THR A 29 2.02 11.25 -8.24
N SER A 30 2.80 12.32 -8.04
CA SER A 30 2.59 13.20 -6.88
C SER A 30 1.26 13.94 -7.02
N ARG A 31 0.43 13.91 -5.98
CA ARG A 31 -0.84 14.67 -5.91
C ARG A 31 -0.69 16.18 -5.97
N SER A 32 0.53 16.71 -5.90
CA SER A 32 0.79 18.14 -6.13
C SER A 32 0.76 18.51 -7.63
N GLN A 33 0.70 17.53 -8.52
CA GLN A 33 0.80 17.73 -9.96
C GLN A 33 -0.58 18.02 -10.60
N PRO A 34 -0.64 18.80 -11.70
CA PRO A 34 -1.89 19.03 -12.40
C PRO A 34 -2.41 17.74 -13.08
N PHE A 35 -3.71 17.71 -13.38
CA PHE A 35 -4.37 16.57 -14.02
C PHE A 35 -3.63 16.05 -15.28
N ALA A 36 -3.12 16.95 -16.13
CA ALA A 36 -2.43 16.57 -17.36
C ALA A 36 -1.14 15.76 -17.11
N THR A 37 -0.44 16.01 -16.01
CA THR A 37 0.75 15.21 -15.63
C THR A 37 0.33 13.80 -15.27
N LEU A 38 -0.72 13.64 -14.45
CA LEU A 38 -1.25 12.33 -14.07
C LEU A 38 -1.76 11.55 -15.28
N GLU A 39 -2.47 12.20 -16.21
CA GLU A 39 -2.93 11.54 -17.44
C GLU A 39 -1.72 11.01 -18.24
N GLY A 40 -0.65 11.79 -18.36
CA GLY A 40 0.60 11.36 -19.00
C GLY A 40 1.26 10.18 -18.29
N ASP A 41 1.38 10.25 -16.96
CA ASP A 41 2.00 9.22 -16.14
C ASP A 41 1.21 7.91 -16.14
N MET A 42 -0.13 7.98 -16.10
CA MET A 42 -1.00 6.81 -16.23
C MET A 42 -0.92 6.19 -17.63
N ASN A 43 -0.88 7.00 -18.69
CA ASN A 43 -0.68 6.52 -20.06
C ASN A 43 0.65 5.76 -20.18
N ASN A 44 1.73 6.34 -19.67
CA ASN A 44 3.03 5.70 -19.65
C ASN A 44 3.00 4.41 -18.81
N THR A 45 2.36 4.42 -17.63
CA THR A 45 2.25 3.23 -16.79
C THR A 45 1.52 2.09 -17.49
N ARG A 46 0.42 2.38 -18.21
CA ARG A 46 -0.29 1.38 -19.01
C ARG A 46 0.61 0.78 -20.10
N MET A 47 1.36 1.61 -20.81
CA MET A 47 2.34 1.12 -21.80
C MET A 47 3.41 0.24 -21.16
N LEU A 48 3.93 0.63 -19.98
CA LEU A 48 4.91 -0.19 -19.26
C LEU A 48 4.30 -1.51 -18.76
N HIS A 49 3.06 -1.50 -18.28
CA HIS A 49 2.34 -2.70 -17.87
C HIS A 49 2.09 -3.65 -19.05
N GLU A 50 1.73 -3.14 -20.23
CA GLU A 50 1.58 -3.97 -21.43
C GLU A 50 2.88 -4.66 -21.84
N LEU A 51 4.02 -3.99 -21.66
CA LEU A 51 5.35 -4.51 -21.99
C LEU A 51 5.91 -5.46 -20.90
N TRP A 52 5.61 -5.17 -19.63
CA TRP A 52 6.13 -5.90 -18.47
C TRP A 52 5.02 -6.16 -17.42
N PRO A 53 3.99 -6.93 -17.76
CA PRO A 53 2.79 -7.08 -16.92
C PRO A 53 3.06 -7.71 -15.56
N ASP A 54 4.07 -8.59 -15.48
CA ASP A 54 4.45 -9.28 -14.25
C ASP A 54 5.24 -8.40 -13.27
N HIS A 55 5.79 -7.28 -13.76
CA HIS A 55 6.65 -6.39 -13.00
C HIS A 55 6.00 -5.04 -12.70
N VAL A 56 5.42 -4.36 -13.68
CA VAL A 56 4.71 -3.08 -13.46
C VAL A 56 3.25 -3.42 -13.19
N VAL A 57 2.84 -3.45 -11.92
CA VAL A 57 1.59 -4.10 -11.51
C VAL A 57 0.47 -3.16 -11.10
N GLY A 58 0.79 -1.88 -10.92
CA GLY A 58 -0.23 -0.94 -10.47
C GLY A 58 0.18 0.50 -10.48
N TYR A 59 -0.73 1.31 -9.96
CA TYR A 59 -0.62 2.74 -9.90
C TYR A 59 -1.11 3.31 -8.55
N ASP A 60 -0.50 4.41 -8.13
CA ASP A 60 -0.73 5.09 -6.86
C ASP A 60 -0.61 6.62 -6.99
N ILE A 61 -1.09 7.34 -5.99
CA ILE A 61 -1.02 8.80 -5.83
C ILE A 61 -0.33 9.13 -4.51
N VAL A 62 0.91 9.58 -4.60
CA VAL A 62 1.78 9.87 -3.44
C VAL A 62 1.86 11.36 -3.15
N GLY A 63 2.56 11.74 -2.08
CA GLY A 63 2.78 13.12 -1.66
C GLY A 63 1.81 13.59 -0.60
N HIS A 64 2.07 14.76 -0.02
CA HIS A 64 1.36 15.25 1.18
C HIS A 64 -0.15 15.39 0.98
N GLU A 65 -0.92 14.50 1.61
CA GLU A 65 -2.36 14.33 1.37
C GLU A 65 -3.18 15.60 1.64
N ASP A 66 -2.94 16.23 2.79
CA ASP A 66 -3.68 17.42 3.23
C ASP A 66 -3.46 18.65 2.34
N ALA A 67 -2.32 18.73 1.66
CA ALA A 67 -1.96 19.88 0.83
C ALA A 67 -2.12 19.62 -0.68
N GLY A 68 -2.38 18.37 -1.06
CA GLY A 68 -2.46 17.94 -2.44
C GLY A 68 -3.87 17.94 -3.01
N ASN A 69 -3.97 17.55 -4.27
CA ASN A 69 -5.26 17.22 -4.87
C ASN A 69 -5.78 15.89 -4.33
N SER A 70 -7.10 15.76 -4.22
CA SER A 70 -7.79 14.53 -3.83
C SER A 70 -7.82 13.50 -4.97
N HIS A 71 -8.28 12.28 -4.66
CA HIS A 71 -8.59 11.30 -5.68
C HIS A 71 -9.75 11.74 -6.58
N LEU A 72 -10.69 12.52 -6.05
CA LEU A 72 -11.82 13.05 -6.81
C LEU A 72 -11.37 13.99 -7.92
N TYR A 73 -10.34 14.80 -7.68
CA TYR A 73 -9.76 15.68 -8.70
C TYR A 73 -9.28 14.90 -9.94
N TYR A 74 -8.75 13.69 -9.75
CA TYR A 74 -8.25 12.82 -10.82
C TYR A 74 -9.24 11.74 -11.27
N ILE A 75 -10.47 11.73 -10.75
CA ILE A 75 -11.40 10.59 -10.86
C ILE A 75 -11.69 10.18 -12.30
N ALA A 76 -11.72 11.13 -13.23
CA ALA A 76 -11.98 10.85 -14.64
C ALA A 76 -10.95 9.88 -15.22
N GLU A 77 -9.67 10.01 -14.88
CA GLU A 77 -8.62 9.11 -15.38
C GLU A 77 -8.69 7.75 -14.68
N PHE A 78 -8.94 7.73 -13.38
CA PHE A 78 -9.10 6.46 -12.65
C PHE A 78 -10.30 5.66 -13.14
N LEU A 79 -11.40 6.32 -13.50
CA LEU A 79 -12.57 5.68 -14.09
C LEU A 79 -12.31 5.16 -15.50
N LYS A 80 -11.47 5.84 -16.32
CA LYS A 80 -11.05 5.29 -17.62
C LYS A 80 -10.35 3.95 -17.40
N GLN A 81 -9.40 3.87 -16.46
CA GLN A 81 -8.71 2.62 -16.14
C GLN A 81 -9.66 1.57 -15.55
N TYR A 82 -10.51 1.95 -14.58
CA TYR A 82 -11.47 1.04 -13.96
C TYR A 82 -12.46 0.43 -14.97
N ASN A 83 -12.85 1.18 -15.99
CA ASN A 83 -13.78 0.71 -17.02
C ASN A 83 -13.08 -0.04 -18.16
N ALA A 84 -11.78 0.16 -18.37
CA ALA A 84 -10.99 -0.47 -19.43
C ALA A 84 -10.50 -1.89 -19.10
N LYS A 85 -11.09 -2.56 -18.10
CA LYS A 85 -10.69 -3.89 -17.62
C LYS A 85 -10.87 -4.98 -18.69
N THR A 86 -9.85 -5.13 -19.54
CA THR A 86 -9.57 -6.38 -20.25
C THR A 86 -8.47 -7.14 -19.48
N GLU A 87 -8.43 -8.47 -19.55
CA GLU A 87 -7.48 -9.28 -18.76
C GLU A 87 -6.00 -8.89 -18.94
N LYS A 88 -5.63 -8.30 -20.09
CA LYS A 88 -4.26 -7.85 -20.40
C LYS A 88 -3.94 -6.39 -20.04
N SER A 89 -4.93 -5.60 -19.63
CA SER A 89 -4.78 -4.16 -19.35
C SER A 89 -5.26 -3.76 -17.95
N ASN A 90 -5.55 -4.73 -17.08
CA ASN A 90 -6.05 -4.48 -15.74
C ASN A 90 -4.91 -4.09 -14.79
N LEU A 91 -4.48 -2.84 -14.92
CA LEU A 91 -3.61 -2.17 -13.96
C LEU A 91 -4.39 -1.97 -12.65
N ASP A 92 -3.84 -2.47 -11.55
CA ASP A 92 -4.45 -2.36 -10.23
C ASP A 92 -4.10 -1.04 -9.53
N PHE A 93 -4.90 -0.67 -8.52
CA PHE A 93 -4.67 0.53 -7.70
C PHE A 93 -4.19 0.18 -6.30
N TYR A 94 -3.26 1.00 -5.78
CA TYR A 94 -2.62 0.85 -4.47
C TYR A 94 -2.55 2.21 -3.77
N PHE A 95 -3.69 2.88 -3.62
CA PHE A 95 -3.74 4.29 -3.26
C PHE A 95 -3.28 4.60 -1.83
N HIS A 96 -2.44 5.61 -1.65
CA HIS A 96 -2.31 6.32 -0.37
C HIS A 96 -3.63 7.03 -0.03
N THR A 97 -4.15 6.78 1.16
CA THR A 97 -5.43 7.33 1.60
C THR A 97 -5.44 7.67 3.07
N SER A 98 -6.10 8.76 3.42
CA SER A 98 -6.41 9.14 4.79
C SER A 98 -5.19 9.16 5.72
N GLU A 99 -4.01 9.54 5.26
CA GLU A 99 -2.87 9.94 6.07
C GLU A 99 -3.05 11.41 6.49
N THR A 100 -3.96 11.63 7.45
CA THR A 100 -4.38 12.97 7.85
C THR A 100 -4.79 13.01 9.32
N LYS A 101 -4.66 14.19 9.94
CA LYS A 101 -5.19 14.46 11.29
C LYS A 101 -6.63 14.98 11.25
N TRP A 102 -7.09 15.42 10.08
CA TRP A 102 -8.37 16.09 9.94
C TRP A 102 -9.53 15.09 9.98
N THR A 103 -10.67 15.57 10.46
CA THR A 103 -11.96 14.88 10.33
C THR A 103 -12.63 15.26 9.01
N ASP A 104 -13.59 14.46 8.56
CA ASP A 104 -14.26 14.67 7.25
C ASP A 104 -14.87 16.06 7.07
N ASP A 105 -15.35 16.67 8.15
CA ASP A 105 -15.92 18.02 8.15
C ASP A 105 -14.86 19.13 8.03
N LEU A 106 -13.58 18.80 8.21
CA LEU A 106 -12.44 19.74 8.20
C LEU A 106 -11.42 19.44 7.09
N SER A 107 -11.67 18.41 6.29
CA SER A 107 -10.80 17.94 5.22
C SER A 107 -11.31 18.50 3.88
N ALA A 108 -10.67 19.57 3.39
CA ALA A 108 -10.94 20.15 2.09
C ALA A 108 -9.63 20.35 1.32
N SER A 109 -9.64 20.12 0.01
CA SER A 109 -8.48 20.43 -0.83
C SER A 109 -8.22 21.94 -0.87
N GLN A 110 -7.04 22.32 -1.35
CA GLN A 110 -6.70 23.74 -1.57
C GLN A 110 -7.59 24.45 -2.61
N ASN A 111 -8.39 23.72 -3.39
CA ASN A 111 -9.24 24.26 -4.45
C ASN A 111 -10.67 23.69 -4.40
N GLU A 112 -11.41 24.06 -3.36
CA GLU A 112 -12.78 23.58 -3.06
C GLU A 112 -13.77 23.65 -4.23
N LEU A 113 -13.57 24.57 -5.18
CA LEU A 113 -14.46 24.72 -6.35
C LEU A 113 -14.34 23.57 -7.34
N SER A 114 -13.12 23.06 -7.57
CA SER A 114 -12.86 21.97 -8.52
C SER A 114 -12.50 20.65 -7.84
N ASP A 115 -12.19 20.70 -6.55
CA ASP A 115 -11.83 19.56 -5.71
C ASP A 115 -12.46 19.73 -4.31
N PRO A 116 -13.75 19.41 -4.16
CA PRO A 116 -14.52 19.73 -2.96
C PRO A 116 -14.31 18.77 -1.79
N VAL A 117 -13.40 17.79 -1.91
CA VAL A 117 -13.10 16.80 -0.87
C VAL A 117 -11.63 16.88 -0.48
N GLY A 118 -11.25 16.33 0.67
CA GLY A 118 -9.85 16.32 1.11
C GLY A 118 -9.34 14.91 1.41
N ALA A 119 -8.22 14.85 2.14
CA ALA A 119 -7.49 13.63 2.47
C ALA A 119 -8.33 12.54 3.16
N SER A 120 -9.20 12.93 4.09
CA SER A 120 -9.96 11.92 4.86
C SER A 120 -10.96 11.16 4.00
N GLN A 121 -11.45 11.76 2.91
CA GLN A 121 -12.43 11.15 2.01
C GLN A 121 -11.80 10.27 0.92
N ASN A 122 -10.54 10.45 0.57
CA ASN A 122 -9.86 9.73 -0.52
C ASN A 122 -9.99 8.19 -0.46
N ILE A 123 -10.19 7.65 0.74
CA ILE A 123 -10.40 6.22 0.97
C ILE A 123 -11.71 5.69 0.38
N TYR A 124 -12.74 6.53 0.27
CA TYR A 124 -14.01 6.13 -0.37
C TYR A 124 -13.78 5.84 -1.85
N GLU A 125 -13.12 6.74 -2.56
CA GLU A 125 -12.76 6.54 -3.98
C GLU A 125 -11.87 5.31 -4.13
N ALA A 126 -10.87 5.12 -3.26
CA ALA A 126 -9.99 3.96 -3.34
C ALA A 126 -10.75 2.63 -3.23
N VAL A 127 -11.66 2.51 -2.26
CA VAL A 127 -12.48 1.31 -2.07
C VAL A 127 -13.46 1.11 -3.23
N LEU A 128 -14.07 2.18 -3.73
CA LEU A 128 -15.03 2.13 -4.84
C LEU A 128 -14.36 1.75 -6.17
N LEU A 129 -13.16 2.26 -6.43
CA LEU A 129 -12.32 1.92 -7.58
C LEU A 129 -11.70 0.51 -7.48
N GLY A 130 -11.90 -0.17 -6.35
CA GLY A 130 -11.43 -1.54 -6.16
C GLY A 130 -9.92 -1.65 -5.99
N ALA A 131 -9.32 -0.69 -5.27
CA ALA A 131 -7.92 -0.77 -4.87
C ALA A 131 -7.62 -2.10 -4.17
N LYS A 132 -6.44 -2.67 -4.43
CA LYS A 132 -6.01 -3.93 -3.84
C LYS A 132 -5.49 -3.74 -2.42
N ARG A 133 -4.81 -2.61 -2.19
CA ARG A 133 -4.37 -2.15 -0.89
C ARG A 133 -4.60 -0.65 -0.77
N ILE A 134 -4.67 -0.19 0.47
CA ILE A 134 -4.75 1.22 0.82
C ILE A 134 -3.58 1.58 1.75
N GLY A 135 -2.82 2.60 1.35
CA GLY A 135 -1.69 3.14 2.10
C GLY A 135 -2.15 3.95 3.30
N HIS A 136 -1.55 3.68 4.48
CA HIS A 136 -1.82 4.27 5.80
C HIS A 136 -3.23 4.02 6.33
N GLY A 137 -4.27 4.58 5.68
CA GLY A 137 -5.66 4.36 6.02
C GLY A 137 -6.01 4.78 7.45
N THR A 138 -5.61 5.95 7.91
CA THR A 138 -5.77 6.30 9.34
C THR A 138 -7.21 6.64 9.75
N GLY A 139 -8.11 6.84 8.76
CA GLY A 139 -9.48 7.30 8.96
C GLY A 139 -10.60 6.25 8.90
N TYR A 140 -10.40 5.07 8.28
CA TYR A 140 -11.53 4.17 7.96
C TYR A 140 -12.28 3.62 9.17
N LEU A 141 -11.64 3.51 10.34
CA LEU A 141 -12.32 2.99 11.53
C LEU A 141 -13.45 3.88 12.05
N LYS A 142 -13.48 5.14 11.63
CA LYS A 142 -14.61 6.05 11.92
C LYS A 142 -15.85 5.72 11.07
N HIS A 143 -15.70 4.86 10.06
CA HIS A 143 -16.71 4.55 9.05
C HIS A 143 -17.01 3.05 9.03
N PRO A 144 -17.93 2.55 9.88
CA PRO A 144 -18.16 1.11 10.03
C PRO A 144 -18.59 0.41 8.74
N TYR A 145 -19.38 1.09 7.89
CA TYR A 145 -19.75 0.54 6.58
C TYR A 145 -18.57 0.46 5.60
N LEU A 146 -17.66 1.44 5.67
CA LEU A 146 -16.44 1.43 4.84
C LEU A 146 -15.50 0.31 5.28
N LEU A 147 -15.32 0.13 6.60
CA LEU A 147 -14.57 -0.99 7.15
C LEU A 147 -15.15 -2.34 6.66
N GLN A 148 -16.47 -2.51 6.71
CA GLN A 148 -17.13 -3.70 6.18
C GLN A 148 -16.82 -3.90 4.68
N LEU A 149 -16.89 -2.85 3.87
CA LEU A 149 -16.57 -2.92 2.43
C LEU A 149 -15.10 -3.28 2.17
N ILE A 150 -14.16 -2.70 2.92
CA ILE A 150 -12.73 -3.04 2.87
C ILE A 150 -12.56 -4.54 3.11
N ASP A 151 -13.25 -5.07 4.12
CA ASP A 151 -13.17 -6.47 4.46
C ASP A 151 -13.80 -7.39 3.41
N GLU A 152 -15.02 -7.10 2.98
CA GLU A 152 -15.75 -7.86 1.96
C GLU A 152 -15.01 -7.89 0.62
N ARG A 153 -14.33 -6.80 0.26
CA ARG A 153 -13.56 -6.67 -0.99
C ARG A 153 -12.13 -7.20 -0.88
N ASN A 154 -11.74 -7.74 0.27
CA ASN A 154 -10.41 -8.29 0.51
C ASN A 154 -9.27 -7.27 0.28
N ILE A 155 -9.50 -6.03 0.70
CA ILE A 155 -8.54 -4.92 0.58
C ILE A 155 -7.66 -4.90 1.83
N ALA A 156 -6.33 -4.90 1.66
CA ALA A 156 -5.41 -4.78 2.79
C ALA A 156 -5.05 -3.33 3.10
N VAL A 157 -4.83 -3.04 4.38
CA VAL A 157 -4.35 -1.75 4.88
C VAL A 157 -2.86 -1.84 5.15
N GLU A 158 -2.08 -0.99 4.49
CA GLU A 158 -0.64 -0.85 4.72
C GLU A 158 -0.42 0.13 5.88
N VAL A 159 0.24 -0.34 6.93
CA VAL A 159 0.54 0.46 8.13
C VAL A 159 2.03 0.71 8.20
N CYS A 160 2.40 1.99 8.20
CA CYS A 160 3.77 2.48 8.27
C CYS A 160 3.99 3.23 9.61
N PRO A 161 4.24 2.49 10.71
CA PRO A 161 4.18 3.04 12.06
C PRO A 161 5.22 4.14 12.30
N VAL A 162 6.47 3.95 11.86
CA VAL A 162 7.53 4.93 12.12
C VAL A 162 7.30 6.21 11.31
N SER A 163 6.88 6.08 10.04
CA SER A 163 6.48 7.23 9.21
C SER A 163 5.40 8.05 9.91
N GLY A 164 4.33 7.40 10.36
CA GLY A 164 3.24 8.04 11.08
C GLY A 164 3.68 8.75 12.38
N MET A 165 4.68 8.24 13.09
CA MET A 165 5.27 8.92 14.24
C MET A 165 6.12 10.12 13.84
N VAL A 166 7.02 9.97 12.88
CA VAL A 166 7.96 11.02 12.43
C VAL A 166 7.22 12.19 11.80
N LEU A 167 6.21 11.92 10.97
CA LEU A 167 5.33 12.92 10.37
C LEU A 167 4.28 13.47 11.37
N GLY A 168 4.22 12.87 12.56
CA GLY A 168 3.45 13.35 13.71
C GLY A 168 1.97 13.00 13.67
N TYR A 169 1.50 12.14 12.76
CA TYR A 169 0.12 11.65 12.68
C TYR A 169 -0.25 10.77 13.88
N PHE A 170 0.69 9.96 14.35
CA PHE A 170 0.49 9.02 15.46
C PHE A 170 1.53 9.23 16.56
N PRO A 171 1.30 10.14 17.52
CA PRO A 171 2.25 10.38 18.60
C PRO A 171 2.38 9.19 19.56
N ASP A 172 1.41 8.26 19.57
CA ASP A 172 1.43 7.06 20.39
C ASP A 172 0.88 5.85 19.61
N LEU A 173 1.78 4.94 19.21
CA LEU A 173 1.43 3.74 18.45
C LEU A 173 0.53 2.75 19.20
N ARG A 174 0.44 2.84 20.55
CA ARG A 174 -0.50 2.03 21.34
C ARG A 174 -1.95 2.40 21.07
N SER A 175 -2.19 3.58 20.48
CA SER A 175 -3.51 4.06 20.08
C SER A 175 -3.78 3.91 18.58
N HIS A 176 -2.88 3.25 17.84
CA HIS A 176 -2.99 3.17 16.39
C HIS A 176 -4.28 2.42 15.98
N PRO A 177 -5.10 2.99 15.06
CA PRO A 177 -6.40 2.42 14.70
C PRO A 177 -6.29 0.97 14.20
N ALA A 178 -5.25 0.67 13.40
CA ALA A 178 -5.08 -0.66 12.84
C ALA A 178 -4.98 -1.81 13.87
N ILE A 179 -4.70 -1.52 15.15
CA ILE A 179 -4.77 -2.53 16.23
C ILE A 179 -6.16 -3.16 16.26
N PHE A 180 -7.22 -2.34 16.29
CA PHE A 180 -8.58 -2.84 16.34
C PHE A 180 -8.90 -3.66 15.08
N HIS A 181 -8.54 -3.15 13.91
CA HIS A 181 -8.81 -3.84 12.65
C HIS A 181 -8.13 -5.22 12.62
N PHE A 182 -6.82 -5.27 12.90
CA PHE A 182 -6.05 -6.52 12.93
C PHE A 182 -6.60 -7.53 13.96
N ARG A 183 -6.93 -7.08 15.17
CA ARG A 183 -7.49 -7.96 16.23
C ARG A 183 -8.87 -8.53 15.89
N ASN A 184 -9.59 -7.92 14.96
CA ASN A 184 -10.88 -8.40 14.46
C ASN A 184 -10.77 -9.19 13.14
N GLY A 185 -9.56 -9.67 12.78
CA GLY A 185 -9.34 -10.45 11.56
C GLY A 185 -9.13 -9.58 10.30
N GLY A 186 -8.96 -8.28 10.50
CA GLY A 186 -8.65 -7.32 9.46
C GLY A 186 -7.32 -7.56 8.77
N LYS A 187 -7.28 -7.13 7.51
CA LYS A 187 -6.18 -7.39 6.58
C LYS A 187 -5.14 -6.30 6.70
N VAL A 188 -4.21 -6.46 7.64
CA VAL A 188 -3.16 -5.47 7.92
C VAL A 188 -1.81 -6.02 7.46
N VAL A 189 -1.04 -5.17 6.78
CA VAL A 189 0.37 -5.41 6.42
C VAL A 189 1.22 -4.27 6.98
N ILE A 190 2.43 -4.59 7.43
CA ILE A 190 3.37 -3.61 7.98
C ILE A 190 4.39 -3.23 6.92
N GLY A 191 4.51 -1.93 6.64
CA GLY A 191 5.51 -1.36 5.74
C GLY A 191 6.43 -0.38 6.48
N SER A 192 7.57 -0.07 5.86
CA SER A 192 8.56 0.87 6.40
C SER A 192 8.53 2.26 5.76
N ASP A 193 7.71 2.42 4.72
CA ASP A 193 7.61 3.66 3.94
C ASP A 193 9.02 4.16 3.52
N ASP A 194 9.37 5.41 3.83
CA ASP A 194 10.65 6.03 3.52
C ASP A 194 11.75 5.80 4.59
N ALA A 195 11.98 4.56 5.03
CA ALA A 195 12.93 4.20 6.10
C ALA A 195 14.28 4.96 6.03
N GLY A 196 14.91 5.02 4.85
CA GLY A 196 16.18 5.71 4.64
C GLY A 196 16.11 7.22 4.91
N SER A 197 14.97 7.87 4.64
CA SER A 197 14.73 9.28 4.97
C SER A 197 14.53 9.51 6.47
N PHE A 198 14.09 8.49 7.19
CA PHE A 198 13.88 8.54 8.65
C PHE A 198 15.12 8.11 9.45
N GLY A 199 16.21 7.73 8.78
CA GLY A 199 17.49 7.44 9.41
C GLY A 199 17.64 6.02 9.96
N PHE A 200 16.85 5.06 9.45
CA PHE A 200 17.04 3.64 9.72
C PHE A 200 16.96 2.82 8.43
N ASP A 201 17.61 1.67 8.44
CA ASP A 201 17.62 0.77 7.30
C ASP A 201 16.53 -0.31 7.47
N HIS A 202 15.86 -0.66 6.38
CA HIS A 202 14.88 -1.76 6.28
C HIS A 202 13.61 -1.56 7.14
N PHE A 203 12.91 -2.66 7.42
CA PHE A 203 11.59 -2.69 8.07
C PHE A 203 11.63 -3.16 9.53
N THR A 204 12.80 -3.50 10.08
CA THR A 204 12.89 -4.09 11.44
C THR A 204 12.40 -3.14 12.53
N VAL A 205 12.61 -1.82 12.37
CA VAL A 205 12.16 -0.82 13.35
C VAL A 205 10.64 -0.77 13.41
N ASP A 206 9.96 -0.71 12.27
CA ASP A 206 8.49 -0.72 12.20
C ASP A 206 7.90 -1.98 12.84
N TRP A 207 8.50 -3.14 12.58
CA TRP A 207 8.08 -4.41 13.16
C TRP A 207 8.29 -4.46 14.68
N TYR A 208 9.42 -3.95 15.18
CA TYR A 208 9.67 -3.85 16.61
C TYR A 208 8.64 -2.94 17.29
N ASP A 209 8.40 -1.76 16.73
CA ASP A 209 7.47 -0.78 17.30
C ASP A 209 6.05 -1.32 17.32
N VAL A 210 5.59 -1.95 16.25
CA VAL A 210 4.27 -2.61 16.20
C VAL A 210 4.19 -3.77 17.19
N PHE A 211 5.20 -4.63 17.26
CA PHE A 211 5.22 -5.76 18.20
C PHE A 211 5.06 -5.28 19.65
N MET A 212 5.87 -4.31 20.05
CA MET A 212 5.90 -3.78 21.41
C MET A 212 4.66 -2.96 21.75
N SER A 213 4.19 -2.10 20.84
CA SER A 213 3.10 -1.17 21.13
C SER A 213 1.71 -1.80 21.02
N TRP A 214 1.52 -2.82 20.16
CA TRP A 214 0.22 -3.46 19.95
C TRP A 214 0.01 -4.70 20.84
N GLY A 215 0.99 -5.02 21.69
CA GLY A 215 0.97 -6.20 22.56
C GLY A 215 0.86 -7.49 21.77
N LEU A 216 1.60 -7.59 20.66
CA LEU A 216 1.56 -8.76 19.78
C LEU A 216 2.29 -9.94 20.41
N ASP A 217 1.89 -11.15 20.01
CA ASP A 217 2.62 -12.38 20.28
C ASP A 217 3.19 -12.99 18.99
N LEU A 218 3.84 -14.15 19.11
CA LEU A 218 4.49 -14.83 17.99
C LEU A 218 3.51 -15.25 16.88
N LYS A 219 2.25 -15.55 17.22
CA LYS A 219 1.21 -15.91 16.24
C LYS A 219 0.79 -14.68 15.44
N ASP A 220 0.78 -13.52 16.08
CA ASP A 220 0.42 -12.26 15.46
C ASP A 220 1.51 -11.83 14.47
N LEU A 221 2.78 -11.97 14.86
CA LEU A 221 3.93 -11.75 13.96
C LEU A 221 3.87 -12.65 12.73
N LYS A 222 3.57 -13.94 12.94
CA LYS A 222 3.39 -14.91 11.86
C LYS A 222 2.27 -14.47 10.90
N GLN A 223 1.13 -14.02 11.45
CA GLN A 223 -0.01 -13.59 10.65
C GLN A 223 0.30 -12.32 9.83
N LEU A 224 0.96 -11.32 10.42
CA LEU A 224 1.38 -10.12 9.70
C LEU A 224 2.35 -10.45 8.55
N ALA A 225 3.27 -11.41 8.78
CA ALA A 225 4.21 -11.84 7.75
C ALA A 225 3.49 -12.54 6.60
N LEU A 226 2.57 -13.46 6.93
CA LEU A 226 1.73 -14.13 5.93
C LEU A 226 0.84 -13.13 5.17
N ASN A 227 0.27 -12.14 5.85
CA ASN A 227 -0.52 -11.09 5.21
C ASN A 227 0.30 -10.34 4.15
N SER A 228 1.56 -10.01 4.45
CA SER A 228 2.44 -9.31 3.49
C SER A 228 2.65 -10.07 2.18
N LEU A 229 2.67 -11.41 2.25
CA LEU A 229 2.78 -12.28 1.07
C LEU A 229 1.41 -12.45 0.39
N GLN A 230 0.36 -12.71 1.17
CA GLN A 230 -1.00 -12.97 0.66
C GLN A 230 -1.59 -11.76 -0.09
N TYR A 231 -1.33 -10.56 0.41
CA TYR A 231 -1.83 -9.29 -0.13
C TYR A 231 -0.83 -8.57 -1.03
N SER A 232 0.28 -9.23 -1.36
CA SER A 232 1.19 -8.75 -2.39
C SER A 232 0.52 -8.73 -3.78
N ALA A 233 1.18 -8.06 -4.72
CA ALA A 233 0.78 -8.04 -6.14
C ALA A 233 1.24 -9.29 -6.91
N MET A 234 1.61 -10.36 -6.19
CA MET A 234 1.93 -11.65 -6.80
C MET A 234 0.68 -12.34 -7.36
N ASP A 235 0.85 -13.12 -8.42
CA ASP A 235 -0.15 -14.08 -8.83
C ASP A 235 -0.23 -15.26 -7.83
N GLU A 236 -1.26 -16.10 -7.96
CA GLU A 236 -1.49 -17.19 -7.01
C GLU A 236 -0.37 -18.26 -7.02
N SER A 237 0.31 -18.45 -8.15
CA SER A 237 1.43 -19.38 -8.26
C SER A 237 2.67 -18.81 -7.58
N GLU A 238 2.97 -17.53 -7.78
CA GLU A 238 4.05 -16.78 -7.12
C GLU A 238 3.82 -16.75 -5.60
N LYS A 239 2.59 -16.50 -5.14
CA LYS A 239 2.24 -16.55 -3.70
C LYS A 239 2.46 -17.93 -3.11
N THR A 240 2.02 -18.97 -3.81
CA THR A 240 2.17 -20.37 -3.36
C THR A 240 3.64 -20.72 -3.20
N GLU A 241 4.47 -20.36 -4.18
CA GLU A 241 5.93 -20.55 -4.14
C GLU A 241 6.55 -19.77 -2.97
N ALA A 242 6.25 -18.48 -2.87
CA ALA A 242 6.77 -17.59 -1.84
C ALA A 242 6.42 -18.09 -0.42
N ILE A 243 5.18 -18.50 -0.19
CA ILE A 243 4.71 -18.93 1.14
C ILE A 243 5.24 -20.32 1.47
N ASN A 244 5.05 -21.31 0.58
CA ASN A 244 5.28 -22.71 0.93
C ASN A 244 6.76 -23.11 0.83
N ASN A 245 7.45 -22.61 -0.20
CA ASN A 245 8.79 -23.08 -0.55
C ASN A 245 9.90 -22.13 -0.09
N LYS A 246 9.60 -20.83 0.08
CA LYS A 246 10.57 -19.84 0.55
C LYS A 246 10.37 -19.44 2.01
N TRP A 247 9.21 -18.89 2.35
CA TRP A 247 8.97 -18.32 3.69
C TRP A 247 8.74 -19.38 4.77
N THR A 248 7.92 -20.41 4.52
CA THR A 248 7.59 -21.43 5.54
C THR A 248 8.81 -22.18 6.07
N PRO A 249 9.77 -22.62 5.23
CA PRO A 249 10.99 -23.26 5.72
C PRO A 249 11.84 -22.32 6.59
N LEU A 250 11.99 -21.05 6.20
CA LEU A 250 12.72 -20.04 6.97
C LEU A 250 12.03 -19.76 8.31
N TRP A 251 10.71 -19.64 8.31
CA TRP A 251 9.93 -19.49 9.54
C TRP A 251 10.12 -20.69 10.48
N ASN A 252 10.04 -21.91 9.96
CA ASN A 252 10.23 -23.12 10.78
C ASN A 252 11.65 -23.21 11.36
N ALA A 253 12.67 -22.80 10.60
CA ALA A 253 14.04 -22.71 11.09
C ALA A 253 14.19 -21.66 12.19
N TYR A 254 13.58 -20.47 12.02
CA TYR A 254 13.54 -19.43 13.05
C TYR A 254 12.89 -19.92 14.35
N ILE A 255 11.76 -20.63 14.27
CA ILE A 255 11.08 -21.20 15.43
C ILE A 255 11.94 -22.28 16.11
N ALA A 256 12.71 -23.07 15.35
CA ALA A 256 13.57 -24.10 15.94
C ALA A 256 14.79 -23.51 16.68
N ASP A 257 15.17 -22.27 16.37
CA ASP A 257 16.30 -21.54 16.97
C ASP A 257 15.87 -20.68 18.17
N THR A 258 14.56 -20.54 18.44
CA THR A 258 13.98 -19.73 19.53
C THR A 258 13.54 -20.61 20.70
#